data_AF-A0A536V0T0-F1
#
_entry.id   AF-A0A536V0T0-F1
#
_cell.length_a   1.000
_cell.length_b   1.000
_cell.length_c   1.000
_cell.angle_alpha   90.00
_cell.angle_beta   90.00
_cell.angle_gamma   90.00
#
_symmetry.space_group_name_H-M   'P 1'
#
loop_
_entity.id
_entity.type
_entity.pdbx_description
1 polymer ?
#
loop_
_entity_poly.entity_id
_entity_poly.type
_entity_poly.pdbx_seq_one_letter_code
_entity_poly.pdbx_strand_id
1 'polypeptide(L)'
;DKSVTDAAAVLTFENEIDRIYIDAPETVHVRDVHRSLIIRSAGFRDLVVWNPGRAKAATLPDMPADGYLRMLCVEAAAIATPIVLHDKERWIGTQTLVASSS
;
A
#
# COMPACT_ATOMS: atom_id res chain seq x y z
N ASP A 1 11.20 12.75 4.08
CA ASP A 1 9.98 12.27 4.76
C ASP A 1 9.01 11.80 3.69
N LYS A 2 8.41 10.62 3.86
CA LYS A 2 7.50 9.98 2.88
C LYS A 2 6.04 10.06 3.31
N SER A 3 5.78 10.59 4.51
CA SER A 3 4.44 10.73 5.07
C SER A 3 3.66 11.79 4.31
N VAL A 4 2.40 11.50 3.98
CA VAL A 4 1.54 12.40 3.20
C VAL A 4 0.19 12.55 3.89
N THR A 5 -0.29 13.78 3.96
CA THR A 5 -1.71 14.09 4.20
C THR A 5 -2.33 14.42 2.85
N ASP A 6 -3.16 13.53 2.34
CA ASP A 6 -3.82 13.69 1.04
C ASP A 6 -5.33 13.72 1.25
N ALA A 7 -5.97 14.81 0.86
CA ALA A 7 -7.42 14.97 0.94
C ALA A 7 -8.13 14.46 -0.33
N ALA A 8 -7.39 14.09 -1.38
CA ALA A 8 -7.98 13.59 -2.61
C ALA A 8 -8.58 12.19 -2.40
N ALA A 9 -9.81 12.01 -2.87
CA ALA A 9 -10.50 10.72 -2.78
C ALA A 9 -9.92 9.64 -3.72
N VAL A 10 -9.11 10.04 -4.71
CA VAL A 10 -8.52 9.16 -5.71
C VAL A 10 -7.05 9.53 -5.90
N LEU A 11 -6.19 8.52 -5.81
CA LEU A 11 -4.78 8.60 -6.12
C LEU A 11 -4.52 8.03 -7.52
N THR A 12 -3.87 8.81 -8.38
CA THR A 12 -3.28 8.35 -9.64
C THR A 12 -1.78 8.59 -9.63
N PHE A 13 -1.03 7.80 -10.39
CA PHE A 13 0.43 7.93 -10.49
C PHE A 13 0.90 7.48 -11.87
N GLU A 14 1.90 8.17 -12.41
CA GLU A 14 2.52 7.86 -13.71
C GLU A 14 4.02 7.51 -13.58
N ASN A 15 4.62 7.83 -12.43
CA ASN A 15 6.03 7.63 -12.13
C ASN A 15 6.18 6.87 -10.81
N GLU A 16 7.42 6.78 -10.29
CA GLU A 16 7.69 6.27 -8.96
C GLU A 16 6.75 6.90 -7.91
N ILE A 17 6.20 6.07 -7.06
CA ILE A 17 5.44 6.48 -5.88
C ILE A 17 5.95 5.70 -4.69
N ASP A 18 6.13 6.39 -3.57
CA ASP A 18 6.65 5.83 -2.32
C ASP A 18 6.12 6.68 -1.17
N ARG A 19 4.89 6.39 -0.73
CA ARG A 19 4.14 7.25 0.19
C ARG A 19 3.60 6.47 1.37
N ILE A 20 3.61 7.11 2.53
CA ILE A 20 2.97 6.64 3.76
C ILE A 20 1.77 7.52 4.04
N TYR A 21 0.58 6.92 4.07
CA TYR A 21 -0.67 7.56 4.46
C TYR A 21 -0.93 7.25 5.93
N ILE A 22 -0.88 8.28 6.77
CA ILE A 22 -1.14 8.17 8.20
C ILE A 22 -2.64 8.23 8.43
N ASP A 23 -3.14 7.40 9.35
CA ASP A 23 -4.57 7.32 9.66
C ASP A 23 -5.42 7.04 8.41
N ALA A 24 -4.95 6.11 7.58
CA ALA A 24 -5.56 5.76 6.32
C ALA A 24 -6.90 5.02 6.51
N PRO A 25 -7.83 5.10 5.53
CA PRO A 25 -9.05 4.31 5.57
C PRO A 25 -8.76 2.79 5.61
N GLU A 26 -9.53 2.05 6.41
CA GLU A 26 -9.38 0.59 6.52
C GLU A 26 -9.64 -0.15 5.19
N THR A 27 -10.44 0.45 4.30
CA THR A 27 -10.76 -0.12 2.97
C THR A 27 -10.31 0.82 1.87
N VAL A 28 -9.56 0.29 0.90
CA VAL A 28 -9.17 0.99 -0.32
C VAL A 28 -9.53 0.17 -1.56
N HIS A 29 -9.78 0.88 -2.66
CA HIS A 29 -10.07 0.27 -3.95
C HIS A 29 -8.92 0.52 -4.91
N VAL A 30 -8.35 -0.55 -5.45
CA VAL A 30 -7.36 -0.49 -6.53
C VAL A 30 -8.06 -0.80 -7.83
N ARG A 31 -7.91 0.08 -8.82
CA ARG A 31 -8.48 -0.09 -10.16
C ARG A 31 -7.37 0.00 -11.20
N ASP A 32 -7.34 -0.99 -12.07
CA ASP A 32 -6.64 -1.00 -13.35
C ASP A 32 -7.70 -1.03 -14.47
N VAL A 33 -7.32 -0.78 -15.72
CA VAL A 33 -8.19 -0.74 -16.90
C VAL A 33 -9.09 -1.98 -16.99
N HIS A 34 -8.59 -3.14 -16.56
CA HIS A 34 -9.28 -4.43 -16.69
C HIS A 34 -9.67 -5.08 -15.37
N ARG A 35 -9.26 -4.53 -14.22
CA ARG A 35 -9.29 -5.23 -12.93
C ARG A 35 -9.66 -4.29 -11.79
N SER A 36 -10.35 -4.84 -10.80
CA SER A 36 -10.63 -4.15 -9.55
C SER A 36 -10.33 -5.04 -8.37
N LEU A 37 -9.72 -4.46 -7.35
CA LEU A 37 -9.41 -5.10 -6.08
C LEU A 37 -9.94 -4.23 -4.95
N ILE A 38 -10.61 -4.86 -4.00
CA ILE A 38 -10.93 -4.26 -2.71
C ILE A 38 -9.89 -4.79 -1.71
N ILE A 39 -9.12 -3.89 -1.11
CA ILE A 39 -8.15 -4.21 -0.08
C ILE A 39 -8.69 -3.70 1.24
N ARG A 40 -8.81 -4.60 2.21
CA ARG A 40 -9.25 -4.29 3.58
C ARG A 40 -8.12 -4.58 4.54
N SER A 41 -7.88 -3.68 5.47
CA SER A 41 -6.93 -3.84 6.56
C SER A 41 -7.63 -3.72 7.90
N ALA A 42 -7.21 -4.53 8.87
CA ALA A 42 -7.64 -4.43 10.25
C ALA A 42 -6.43 -4.58 11.17
N GLY A 43 -6.41 -3.83 12.28
CA GLY A 43 -5.28 -3.80 13.22
C GLY A 43 -4.13 -2.88 12.80
N PHE A 44 -4.22 -2.25 11.64
CA PHE A 44 -3.25 -1.29 11.09
C PHE A 44 -3.90 0.10 10.98
N ARG A 45 -3.13 1.17 11.18
CA ARG A 45 -3.63 2.56 11.06
C ARG A 45 -3.08 3.29 9.83
N ASP A 46 -1.97 2.81 9.28
CA ASP A 46 -1.29 3.48 8.18
C ASP A 46 -1.29 2.59 6.94
N LEU A 47 -1.07 3.21 5.79
CA LEU A 47 -0.99 2.53 4.50
C LEU A 47 0.23 2.99 3.73
N VAL A 48 1.02 2.06 3.20
CA VAL A 48 2.06 2.38 2.22
C VAL A 48 1.53 2.11 0.81
N VAL A 49 1.76 3.05 -0.09
CA VAL A 49 1.56 2.85 -1.53
C VAL A 49 2.90 3.00 -2.23
N TRP A 50 3.36 1.93 -2.88
CA TRP A 50 4.67 1.90 -3.52
C TRP A 50 4.65 1.27 -4.91
N ASN A 51 5.29 1.96 -5.86
CA ASN A 51 5.70 1.43 -7.14
C ASN A 51 7.05 2.07 -7.48
N PRO A 52 8.10 1.29 -7.81
CA PRO A 52 9.44 1.83 -8.04
C PRO A 52 9.52 2.73 -9.28
N GLY A 53 8.59 2.61 -10.22
CA GLY A 53 8.71 3.22 -11.53
C GLY A 53 9.92 2.69 -12.31
N ARG A 54 10.11 3.21 -13.52
CA ARG A 54 11.12 2.71 -14.46
C ARG A 54 12.56 2.82 -13.93
N ALA A 55 12.91 3.98 -13.39
CA ALA A 55 14.29 4.29 -13.02
C ALA A 55 14.76 3.43 -11.85
N LYS A 56 13.96 3.33 -10.77
CA LYS A 56 14.31 2.51 -9.62
C LYS A 56 14.26 1.02 -9.96
N ALA A 57 13.26 0.56 -10.72
CA ALA A 57 13.16 -0.85 -11.11
C ALA A 57 14.40 -1.35 -11.85
N ALA A 58 14.99 -0.53 -12.73
CA ALA A 58 16.23 -0.87 -13.43
C ALA A 58 17.46 -1.04 -12.52
N THR A 59 17.38 -0.62 -11.26
CA THR A 59 18.44 -0.75 -10.25
C THR A 59 18.20 -1.89 -9.26
N LEU A 60 17.02 -2.52 -9.27
CA LEU A 60 16.67 -3.61 -8.36
C LEU A 60 17.12 -4.95 -8.98
N PRO A 61 18.13 -5.64 -8.42
CA PRO A 61 18.71 -6.83 -9.04
C PRO A 61 17.76 -8.04 -9.06
N ASP A 62 16.73 -8.02 -8.21
CA ASP A 62 15.72 -9.06 -8.04
C ASP A 62 14.38 -8.72 -8.72
N MET A 63 14.30 -7.61 -9.45
CA MET A 63 13.13 -7.19 -10.21
C MET A 63 13.48 -7.06 -11.70
N PRO A 64 12.66 -7.58 -12.64
CA PRO A 64 12.79 -7.24 -14.05
C PRO A 64 12.69 -5.72 -14.27
N ALA A 65 13.43 -5.17 -15.24
CA ALA A 65 13.41 -3.72 -15.51
C ALA A 65 12.01 -3.17 -15.84
N ASP A 66 11.10 -4.01 -16.34
CA ASP A 66 9.70 -3.69 -16.63
C ASP A 66 8.71 -4.22 -15.57
N GLY A 67 9.21 -4.83 -14.48
CA GLY A 67 8.41 -5.45 -13.44
C GLY A 67 7.45 -4.47 -12.76
N TYR A 68 7.86 -3.20 -12.66
CA TYR A 68 7.05 -2.12 -12.11
C TYR A 68 5.71 -1.93 -12.83
N LEU A 69 5.59 -2.29 -14.12
CA LEU A 69 4.34 -2.15 -14.87
C LEU A 69 3.24 -3.13 -14.45
N ARG A 70 3.59 -4.17 -13.69
CA ARG A 70 2.71 -5.30 -13.36
C ARG A 70 2.49 -5.44 -11.86
N MET A 71 2.89 -4.45 -11.06
CA MET A 71 2.79 -4.49 -9.62
C MET A 71 2.39 -3.14 -9.04
N LEU A 72 1.74 -3.19 -7.88
CA LEU A 72 1.54 -2.06 -6.99
C LEU A 72 1.57 -2.62 -5.57
N CYS A 73 2.42 -2.06 -4.72
CA CYS A 73 2.40 -2.37 -3.30
C CYS A 73 1.33 -1.49 -2.65
N VAL A 74 0.41 -2.14 -1.94
CA VAL A 74 -0.56 -1.52 -1.04
C VAL A 74 -0.41 -2.25 0.28
N GLU A 75 0.27 -1.64 1.24
CA GLU A 75 0.77 -2.34 2.42
C GLU A 75 0.05 -1.81 3.67
N ALA A 76 -0.66 -2.69 4.37
CA ALA A 76 -1.22 -2.37 5.67
C ALA A 76 -0.09 -2.21 6.69
N ALA A 77 -0.04 -1.07 7.39
CA ALA A 77 1.13 -0.67 8.16
C ALA A 77 0.79 -0.04 9.52
N ALA A 78 1.76 -0.12 10.44
CA ALA A 78 1.76 0.59 11.72
C ALA A 78 3.12 1.29 11.86
N ILE A 79 3.18 2.54 11.38
CA ILE A 79 4.41 3.32 11.22
C ILE A 79 4.39 4.54 12.14
N ALA A 80 3.34 5.35 12.08
CA ALA A 80 3.23 6.61 12.81
C ALA A 80 3.24 6.38 14.32
N THR A 81 2.47 5.39 14.75
CA THR A 81 2.31 4.99 16.14
C THR A 81 2.67 3.52 16.28
N PRO A 82 3.80 3.20 16.94
CA PRO A 82 4.19 1.82 17.19
C PRO A 82 3.15 1.07 18.00
N ILE A 83 2.97 -0.21 17.68
CA ILE A 83 2.17 -1.13 18.49
C ILE A 83 3.03 -1.61 19.65
N VAL A 84 2.61 -1.30 20.87
CA VAL A 84 3.27 -1.72 22.11
C VAL A 84 2.44 -2.82 22.74
N LEU A 85 3.10 -3.93 23.08
CA LEU A 85 2.49 -5.05 23.80
C LEU A 85 3.15 -5.23 25.16
N HIS A 86 2.34 -5.38 26.19
CA HIS A 86 2.75 -5.76 27.55
C HIS A 86 2.68 -7.29 27.75
N ASP A 87 3.10 -7.75 28.94
CA ASP A 87 3.08 -9.17 29.28
C ASP A 87 1.68 -9.77 29.05
N LYS A 88 1.65 -10.89 28.32
CA LYS A 88 0.43 -11.64 27.92
C LYS A 88 -0.51 -10.93 26.96
N GLU A 89 -0.17 -9.75 26.43
CA GLU A 89 -0.96 -9.11 25.39
C GLU A 89 -0.70 -9.74 24.01
N ARG A 90 -1.68 -9.57 23.12
CA ARG A 90 -1.61 -10.03 21.73
C ARG A 90 -2.14 -8.96 20.81
N TRP A 91 -1.44 -8.74 19.70
CA TRP A 91 -1.95 -7.98 18.58
C TRP A 91 -2.21 -8.90 17.38
N ILE A 92 -3.19 -8.53 16.56
CA ILE A 92 -3.55 -9.21 15.32
C ILE A 92 -3.76 -8.14 14.25
N GLY A 93 -3.04 -8.27 13.14
CA GLY A 93 -3.27 -7.50 11.93
C GLY A 93 -3.68 -8.42 10.79
N THR A 94 -4.60 -7.97 9.94
CA THR A 94 -4.98 -8.68 8.72
C THR A 94 -5.03 -7.73 7.53
N GLN A 95 -4.69 -8.27 6.36
CA GLN A 95 -4.95 -7.62 5.08
C GLN A 95 -5.66 -8.62 4.17
N THR A 96 -6.85 -8.25 3.71
CA THR A 96 -7.71 -9.09 2.88
C THR A 96 -7.83 -8.47 1.48
N LEU A 97 -7.58 -9.28 0.46
CA LEU A 97 -7.71 -8.88 -0.94
C LEU A 97 -8.91 -9.60 -1.54
N VAL A 98 -9.86 -8.83 -2.09
CA VAL A 98 -11.02 -9.37 -2.80
C VAL A 98 -10.96 -8.88 -4.25
N ALA A 99 -10.74 -9.82 -5.17
CA ALA A 99 -10.87 -9.56 -6.60
C ALA A 99 -12.35 -9.53 -6.97
N SER A 100 -12.76 -8.48 -7.68
CA SER A 100 -14.04 -8.47 -8.38
C SER A 100 -13.79 -8.52 -9.88
N SER A 101 -14.37 -9.52 -10.53
CA SER A 101 -14.57 -9.52 -11.97
C SER A 101 -15.67 -8.49 -12.30
N SER A 102 -15.39 -7.65 -13.29
CA SER A 102 -16.40 -6.83 -13.96
C SER A 102 -17.36 -7.71 -14.76
#